data_AF-A0A366F0W9-F1
#
_entry.id   AF-A0A366F0W9-F1
#
_cell.length_a   1.000
_cell.length_b   1.000
_cell.length_c   1.000
_cell.angle_alpha   90.00
_cell.angle_beta   90.00
_cell.angle_gamma   90.00
#
_symmetry.space_group_name_H-M   'P 1'
#
loop_
_entity.id
_entity.type
_entity.pdbx_description
1 polymer ?
#
loop_
_entity_poly.entity_id
_entity_poly.type
_entity_poly.pdbx_seq_one_letter_code
_entity_poly.pdbx_strand_id
1 'polypeptide(L)' 'MKIEFDLDKRQTTLDRRGLDRARAAEIFAGATLTVADARKDYGEPRFITIGRLDRRMVVSVWTPRGAARLAASSA' A
#
# COMPACT_ATOMS: atom_id res chain seq x y z
N MET A 1 -10.17 3.85 -8.12
CA MET A 1 -9.66 2.66 -7.40
C MET A 1 -10.11 2.74 -5.96
N LYS A 2 -10.78 1.71 -5.41
CA LYS A 2 -11.23 1.72 -4.01
C LYS A 2 -10.10 1.20 -3.12
N ILE A 3 -9.67 2.02 -2.16
CA ILE A 3 -8.64 1.68 -1.17
C ILE A 3 -9.30 1.67 0.19
N GLU A 4 -9.20 0.53 0.86
CA GLU A 4 -9.65 0.37 2.23
C GLU A 4 -8.41 0.26 3.12
N PHE A 5 -8.47 0.91 4.28
CA PHE A 5 -7.43 0.86 5.30
C PHE A 5 -8.05 1.06 6.68
N ASP A 6 -7.38 0.48 7.67
CA ASP A 6 -7.67 0.68 9.10
C ASP A 6 -7.27 2.11 9.53
N LEU A 7 -8.18 2.82 10.19
CA LEU A 7 -8.04 4.23 10.59
C LEU A 7 -6.98 4.43 11.69
N ASP A 8 -6.88 3.53 12.65
CA ASP A 8 -5.89 3.62 13.73
C ASP A 8 -4.48 3.40 13.17
N LYS A 9 -4.36 2.53 12.17
CA LYS A 9 -3.11 2.35 11.41
C LYS A 9 -2.80 3.53 10.49
N ARG A 10 -3.80 4.31 10.04
CA ARG A 10 -3.58 5.51 9.23
C ARG A 10 -2.84 6.56 10.04
N GLN A 11 -3.33 6.91 11.23
CA GLN A 11 -2.72 7.96 12.05
C GLN A 11 -1.28 7.60 12.43
N THR A 12 -1.05 6.35 12.85
CA THR A 12 0.31 5.86 13.15
C THR A 12 1.26 5.92 11.92
N THR A 13 0.76 5.63 10.72
CA THR A 13 1.57 5.68 9.49
C THR A 13 1.86 7.13 9.08
N LEU A 14 0.88 8.02 9.24
CA LEU A 14 1.02 9.44 8.98
C LEU A 14 2.03 10.07 9.96
N ASP A 15 1.89 9.80 11.25
CA ASP A 15 2.72 10.40 12.29
C ASP A 15 4.16 9.88 12.26
N ARG A 16 4.36 8.58 12.02
CA ARG A 16 5.71 7.98 12.03
C ARG A 16 6.47 8.12 10.71
N ARG A 17 5.76 8.22 9.58
CA ARG A 17 6.38 8.13 8.23
C ARG A 17 5.99 9.27 7.29
N GLY A 18 5.06 10.14 7.69
CA GLY A 18 4.52 11.21 6.84
C GLY A 18 3.73 10.69 5.63
N LEU A 19 3.21 9.45 5.72
CA LEU A 19 2.53 8.77 4.62
C LEU A 19 1.03 8.68 4.92
N ASP A 20 0.23 9.51 4.23
CA ASP A 20 -1.22 9.38 4.30
C ASP A 20 -1.70 8.21 3.43
N ARG A 21 -2.30 7.19 4.07
CA ARG A 21 -2.88 6.04 3.40
C ARG A 21 -4.03 6.40 2.44
N ALA A 22 -4.70 7.53 2.66
CA ALA A 22 -5.72 8.03 1.73
C ALA A 22 -5.12 8.38 0.35
N ARG A 23 -3.83 8.73 0.31
CA ARG A 23 -3.09 9.07 -0.92
C ARG A 23 -2.48 7.87 -1.62
N ALA A 24 -2.66 6.66 -1.09
CA ALA A 24 -2.10 5.45 -1.69
C ALA A 24 -2.56 5.24 -3.15
N ALA A 25 -3.74 5.77 -3.52
CA ALA A 25 -4.26 5.71 -4.90
C ALA A 25 -3.38 6.48 -5.89
N GLU A 26 -2.74 7.57 -5.45
CA GLU A 26 -1.88 8.39 -6.30
C GLU A 26 -0.62 7.64 -6.72
N ILE A 27 -0.12 6.74 -5.86
CA ILE A 27 1.03 5.87 -6.18
C ILE A 27 0.70 5.03 -7.42
N PHE A 28 -0.50 4.44 -7.47
CA PHE A 28 -0.94 3.58 -8.57
C PHE A 28 -1.31 4.34 -9.85
N ALA A 29 -1.52 5.65 -9.79
CA ALA A 29 -1.79 6.48 -10.95
C ALA A 29 -0.52 6.79 -11.77
N GLY A 30 0.66 6.65 -11.15
CA GLY A 30 1.95 6.85 -11.81
C GLY A 30 2.62 5.56 -12.28
N ALA A 31 3.88 5.68 -12.69
CA ALA A 31 4.73 4.53 -12.96
C ALA A 31 4.96 3.73 -11.68
N THR A 32 4.63 2.44 -11.72
CA THR A 32 4.77 1.53 -10.58
C THR A 32 5.39 0.21 -11.01
N LEU A 33 6.10 -0.41 -10.06
CA LEU A 33 6.53 -1.79 -10.14
C LEU A 33 5.76 -2.56 -9.06
N THR A 34 5.03 -3.60 -9.46
CA THR A 34 4.29 -4.46 -8.51
C THR A 34 4.80 -5.88 -8.62
N VAL A 35 5.12 -6.49 -7.47
CA VAL A 35 5.59 -7.88 -7.37
C VAL A 35 4.77 -8.63 -6.32
N ALA A 36 4.63 -9.94 -6.50
CA ALA A 36 4.05 -10.79 -5.46
C ALA A 36 4.99 -10.88 -4.25
N ASP A 37 4.45 -10.77 -3.04
CA ASP A 37 5.22 -10.97 -1.81
C ASP A 37 5.31 -12.47 -1.50
N ALA A 38 6.37 -13.11 -1.98
CA ALA A 38 6.63 -14.53 -1.78
C ALA A 38 7.48 -14.83 -0.53
N ARG A 39 7.68 -13.85 0.37
CA ARG A 39 8.58 -14.00 1.53
C ARG A 39 8.07 -14.98 2.58
N LYS A 40 6.74 -15.14 2.68
CA LYS A 40 6.07 -16.06 3.60
C LYS A 40 4.69 -16.38 3.05
N ASP A 41 4.18 -17.58 3.33
CA ASP A 41 2.77 -17.88 3.13
C ASP A 41 1.93 -17.23 4.25
N TYR A 42 1.15 -16.22 3.86
CA TYR A 42 0.27 -15.47 4.76
C TYR A 42 -1.19 -15.96 4.71
N GLY A 43 -1.49 -17.01 3.94
CA GLY A 43 -2.86 -17.51 3.73
C GLY A 43 -3.72 -16.65 2.79
N GLU A 44 -3.20 -15.52 2.30
CA GLU A 44 -3.81 -14.68 1.27
C GLU A 44 -2.74 -14.09 0.32
N PRO A 45 -3.05 -13.86 -0.97
CA PRO A 45 -2.12 -13.22 -1.89
C PRO A 45 -1.73 -11.81 -1.42
N ARG A 46 -0.44 -11.54 -1.32
CA ARG A 46 0.10 -10.21 -0.98
C ARG A 46 0.96 -9.69 -2.12
N PHE A 47 0.92 -8.38 -2.31
CA PHE A 47 1.70 -7.68 -3.33
C PHE A 47 2.46 -6.52 -2.70
N ILE A 48 3.66 -6.28 -3.22
CA ILE A 48 4.48 -5.12 -2.91
C ILE A 48 4.51 -4.25 -4.17
N THR A 49 4.07 -3.00 -4.03
CA THR A 49 4.14 -2.00 -5.07
C THR A 49 5.15 -0.93 -4.68
N ILE A 50 6.10 -0.67 -5.56
CA ILE A 50 7.01 0.46 -5.49
C ILE A 50 6.52 1.51 -6.48
N GLY A 51 6.35 2.74 -6.03
CA GLY A 51 5.96 3.85 -6.87
C GLY A 51 6.40 5.18 -6.30
N ARG A 52 5.95 6.27 -6.93
CA ARG A 52 6.22 7.62 -6.47
C ARG A 52 4.97 8.25 -5.87
N LEU A 53 5.17 8.95 -4.75
CA LEU A 53 4.21 9.91 -4.21
C LEU A 53 4.94 11.24 -4.07
N ASP A 54 4.46 12.26 -4.76
CA ASP A 54 5.17 13.53 -4.93
C ASP A 54 6.61 13.30 -5.41
N ARG A 55 7.61 13.78 -4.66
CA ARG A 55 9.04 13.60 -4.96
C ARG A 55 9.69 12.43 -4.22
N ARG A 56 8.90 11.55 -3.59
CA ARG A 56 9.39 10.44 -2.76
C ARG A 56 9.06 9.09 -3.38
N MET A 57 9.99 8.15 -3.27
CA MET A 57 9.73 6.74 -3.56
C MET A 57 9.02 6.12 -2.36
N VAL A 58 7.94 5.40 -2.61
CA VAL A 58 7.10 4.78 -1.58
C VAL A 58 6.92 3.31 -1.90
N VAL A 59 6.97 2.49 -0.86
CA VAL A 59 6.65 1.06 -0.92
C VAL A 59 5.30 0.85 -0.24
N SER A 60 4.37 0.23 -0.95
CA SER A 60 3.03 -0.10 -0.47
C SER A 60 2.84 -1.61 -0.53
N VAL A 61 2.41 -2.21 0.58
CA VAL A 61 2.06 -3.64 0.64
C VAL A 61 0.54 -3.74 0.70
N TRP A 62 -0.05 -4.64 -0.10
CA TRP A 62 -1.50 -4.76 -0.19
C TRP A 62 -1.98 -6.17 -0.55
N THR A 63 -3.24 -6.45 -0.21
CA THR A 63 -3.94 -7.68 -0.58
C THR A 63 -5.15 -7.35 -1.46
N PRO A 64 -5.44 -8.16 -2.50
CA PRO A 64 -6.65 -7.99 -3.29
C PRO A 64 -7.87 -8.46 -2.48
N ARG A 65 -8.94 -7.66 -2.44
CA ARG A 65 -10.27 -8.10 -1.99
C ARG A 65 -11.32 -7.62 -2.98
N GLY A 66 -11.84 -8.55 -3.79
CA GLY A 66 -12.76 -8.23 -4.89
C GLY A 66 -12.13 -7.25 -5.88
N ALA A 67 -12.86 -6.18 -6.23
CA ALA A 67 -12.35 -5.11 -7.10
C ALA A 67 -11.47 -4.06 -6.37
N ALA A 68 -11.28 -4.19 -5.06
CA ALA A 68 -10.52 -3.26 -4.23
C ALA A 68 -9.13 -3.81 -3.89
N ARG A 69 -8.16 -2.91 -3.69
CA ARG A 69 -6.83 -3.25 -3.15
C ARG A 69 -6.70 -2.60 -1.77
N LEU A 70 -6.46 -3.39 -0.72
CA LEU A 70 -6.27 -2.88 0.64
C LEU A 70 -4.80 -2.59 0.91
N ALA A 71 -4.44 -1.34 1.19
CA ALA A 71 -3.07 -0.99 1.60
C ALA A 71 -2.82 -1.48 3.05
N ALA A 72 -2.33 -2.70 3.20
CA ALA A 72 -1.90 -3.28 4.46
C ALA A 72 -0.38 -3.10 4.62
N SER A 73 0.06 -2.00 5.24
CA SER A 73 1.49 -1.80 5.50
C SER A 73 2.07 -2.95 6.34
N SER A 74 3.21 -3.48 5.93
CA SER A 74 4.15 -4.11 6.85
C SER A 74 5.55 -3.57 6.57
N ALA A 75 6.12 -2.98 7.64
CA ALA A 75 7.51 -2.59 7.93
C ALA A 75 8.34 -2.00 6.79
#